data_AF-A0A8T6LN21-F1
#
_entry.id   AF-A0A8T6LN21-F1
#
_cell.length_a   1.000
_cell.length_b   1.000
_cell.length_c   1.000
_cell.angle_alpha   90.00
_cell.angle_beta   90.00
_cell.angle_gamma   90.00
#
_symmetry.space_group_name_H-M   'P 1'
#
loop_
_entity.id
_entity.type
_entity.pdbx_description
1 polymer ?
#
loop_
_entity_poly.entity_id
_entity_poly.type
_entity_poly.pdbx_seq_one_letter_code
_entity_poly.pdbx_strand_id
1 'polypeptide(L)'
;MELLTYGNPTFDDLLLEAAEPSGTESADDSPAEAGAALVLYDSGPPPVAVCVVKENDDVSYIANVAEYERAAEQRDAAWSNSDRERASDVLRRARARAEEEAAAVSRRMRRAKLRGLREEARRILLQSAHIFEVRDGLFAFADGGLDRFRSKGVPYPALIKVAGGNMPPMSSSDPYRQSLEGKPDAVLTRTLNGLKEEGMEVLRRYQAAARG
;
A
#
# COMPACT_ATOMS: atom_id res chain seq x y z
N MET A 1 1.26 -0.76 -19.86
CA MET A 1 1.80 -0.98 -18.50
C MET A 1 0.76 -1.82 -17.78
N GLU A 2 0.86 -3.14 -17.89
CA GLU A 2 -0.12 -4.07 -17.34
C GLU A 2 0.58 -4.91 -16.26
N LEU A 3 0.07 -4.81 -15.03
CA LEU A 3 0.43 -5.74 -13.97
C LEU A 3 -0.13 -7.11 -14.35
N LEU A 4 0.75 -8.11 -14.41
CA LEU A 4 0.42 -9.52 -14.49
C LEU A 4 -0.29 -9.93 -13.19
N THR A 5 -1.60 -9.68 -13.12
CA THR A 5 -2.49 -10.32 -12.15
C THR A 5 -2.86 -11.71 -12.65
N TYR A 6 -2.80 -12.69 -11.75
CA TYR A 6 -3.20 -14.09 -11.94
C TYR A 6 -4.45 -14.25 -12.82
N GLY A 7 -4.32 -15.02 -13.90
CA GLY A 7 -5.45 -15.47 -14.74
C GLY A 7 -5.39 -15.09 -16.22
N ASN A 8 -4.22 -14.90 -16.83
CA ASN A 8 -4.12 -14.64 -18.27
C ASN A 8 -3.74 -15.93 -19.04
N PRO A 9 -4.56 -16.41 -19.99
CA PRO A 9 -4.27 -17.59 -20.82
C PRO A 9 -3.04 -17.46 -21.74
N THR A 10 -2.40 -16.28 -21.80
CA THR A 10 -1.14 -16.06 -22.53
C THR A 10 0.11 -16.60 -21.81
N PHE A 11 0.00 -17.10 -20.57
CA PHE A 11 1.13 -17.72 -19.89
C PHE A 11 1.49 -19.09 -20.49
N ASP A 12 0.48 -19.85 -20.94
CA ASP A 12 0.69 -21.13 -21.61
C ASP A 12 1.29 -20.93 -23.02
N ASP A 13 0.89 -19.87 -23.72
CA ASP A 13 1.47 -19.48 -25.01
C ASP A 13 2.93 -19.02 -24.88
N LEU A 14 3.29 -18.32 -23.80
CA LEU A 14 4.68 -17.92 -23.51
C LEU A 14 5.58 -19.10 -23.10
N LEU A 15 5.01 -20.15 -22.51
CA LEU A 15 5.73 -21.40 -22.23
C LEU A 15 5.96 -22.25 -23.49
N LEU A 16 5.07 -22.13 -24.48
CA LEU A 16 5.20 -22.79 -25.79
C LEU A 16 6.20 -22.09 -26.72
N GLU A 17 6.38 -20.77 -26.60
CA GLU A 17 7.37 -20.00 -27.37
C GLU A 17 8.77 -19.93 -26.76
N ALA A 18 8.94 -20.40 -25.52
CA ALA A 18 10.27 -20.53 -24.90
C ALA A 18 11.04 -21.65 -25.61
N ALA A 19 11.81 -21.28 -26.63
CA ALA A 19 12.72 -22.18 -27.32
C ALA A 19 13.56 -22.96 -26.30
N GLU A 20 13.65 -24.29 -26.47
CA GLU A 20 14.57 -25.11 -25.70
C GLU A 20 15.94 -24.43 -25.71
N PRO A 21 16.54 -24.15 -24.55
CA PRO A 21 17.79 -23.41 -24.50
C PRO A 21 18.84 -24.22 -25.25
N SER A 22 19.18 -23.76 -26.45
CA SER A 22 20.27 -24.30 -27.26
C SER A 22 21.56 -24.03 -26.49
N GLY A 23 21.99 -25.02 -25.71
CA GLY A 23 23.19 -24.96 -24.89
C GLY A 23 24.43 -24.96 -25.77
N THR A 24 24.87 -23.79 -26.21
CA THR A 24 26.24 -23.53 -26.65
C THR A 24 26.46 -22.02 -26.65
N GLU A 25 27.06 -21.49 -25.58
CA GLU A 25 28.18 -20.54 -25.64
C GLU A 25 28.58 -20.08 -24.22
N SER A 26 29.89 -20.12 -23.97
CA SER A 26 30.63 -19.92 -22.70
C SER A 26 30.67 -21.09 -21.69
N ALA A 27 31.19 -22.22 -22.17
CA ALA A 27 31.84 -23.22 -21.33
C ALA A 27 33.23 -22.71 -20.90
N ASP A 28 33.35 -22.25 -19.66
CA ASP A 28 34.60 -22.36 -18.89
C ASP A 28 34.37 -22.56 -17.37
N ASP A 29 33.13 -22.88 -16.98
CA ASP A 29 32.76 -23.27 -15.62
C ASP A 29 31.63 -24.32 -15.67
N SER A 30 31.80 -25.37 -16.48
CA SER A 30 30.91 -26.53 -16.42
C SER A 30 31.27 -27.40 -15.21
N PRO A 31 30.39 -27.58 -14.21
CA PRO A 31 30.58 -28.63 -13.24
C PRO A 31 30.23 -29.95 -13.95
N ALA A 32 31.27 -30.72 -14.24
CA ALA A 32 31.12 -32.13 -14.55
C ALA A 32 30.63 -32.87 -13.30
N GLU A 33 29.69 -33.79 -13.52
CA GLU A 33 29.25 -34.86 -12.60
C GLU A 33 28.23 -34.49 -11.50
N ALA A 34 27.07 -35.15 -11.60
CA ALA A 34 26.00 -35.34 -10.62
C ALA A 34 25.89 -34.34 -9.44
N GLY A 35 24.87 -33.49 -9.52
CA GLY A 35 24.42 -32.62 -8.43
C GLY A 35 23.81 -31.34 -8.99
N ALA A 36 22.64 -30.94 -8.50
CA ALA A 36 21.80 -29.92 -9.11
C ALA A 36 22.51 -28.58 -9.35
N ALA A 37 22.32 -28.00 -10.55
CA ALA A 37 22.82 -26.68 -10.90
C ALA A 37 21.86 -25.60 -10.38
N LEU A 38 22.33 -24.73 -9.47
CA LEU A 38 21.72 -23.43 -9.26
C LEU A 38 21.94 -22.58 -10.51
N VAL A 39 20.95 -22.52 -11.41
CA VAL A 39 21.03 -21.61 -12.55
C VAL A 39 20.49 -20.25 -12.12
N LEU A 40 21.43 -19.37 -11.73
CA LEU A 40 21.15 -17.95 -11.55
C LEU A 40 20.97 -17.33 -12.94
N TYR A 41 19.73 -17.21 -13.41
CA TYR A 41 19.44 -16.32 -14.53
C TYR A 41 19.43 -14.88 -14.00
N ASP A 42 20.54 -14.17 -14.18
CA ASP A 42 20.54 -12.70 -14.12
C ASP A 42 19.92 -12.14 -15.40
N SER A 43 18.63 -12.41 -15.64
CA SER A 43 17.88 -11.86 -16.76
C SER A 43 17.24 -10.52 -16.37
N GLY A 44 18.09 -9.53 -16.15
CA GLY A 44 17.69 -8.13 -16.00
C GLY A 44 16.95 -7.78 -14.71
N PRO A 45 16.68 -6.48 -14.47
CA PRO A 45 15.97 -6.04 -13.29
C PRO A 45 14.45 -6.31 -13.43
N PRO A 46 13.81 -7.01 -12.46
CA PRO A 46 14.37 -7.53 -11.22
C PRO A 46 15.00 -8.93 -11.39
N PRO A 47 16.12 -9.23 -10.68
CA PRO A 47 16.78 -10.54 -10.78
C PRO A 47 15.85 -11.66 -10.30
N VAL A 48 15.72 -12.70 -11.12
CA VAL A 48 14.88 -13.88 -10.83
C VAL A 48 15.79 -15.07 -10.54
N ALA A 49 15.72 -15.60 -9.33
CA ALA A 49 16.45 -16.80 -8.95
C ALA A 49 15.51 -18.01 -8.99
N VAL A 50 15.89 -19.05 -9.74
CA VAL A 50 15.14 -20.31 -9.82
C VAL A 50 16.00 -21.41 -9.19
N CYS A 51 15.43 -22.13 -8.23
CA CYS A 51 16.07 -23.31 -7.64
C CYS A 51 15.54 -24.56 -8.34
N VAL A 52 16.44 -25.43 -8.79
CA VAL A 52 16.09 -26.71 -9.41
C VAL A 52 16.78 -27.85 -8.67
N VAL A 53 16.11 -29.00 -8.62
CA VAL A 53 16.67 -30.26 -8.15
C VAL A 53 16.86 -31.15 -9.38
N LYS A 54 18.05 -31.73 -9.53
CA LYS A 54 18.30 -32.76 -10.53
C LYS A 54 18.42 -34.10 -9.81
N GLU A 55 17.47 -34.99 -10.06
CA GLU A 55 17.51 -36.38 -9.59
C GLU A 55 17.67 -37.27 -10.82
N ASN A 56 18.82 -37.95 -10.92
CA ASN A 56 19.20 -38.71 -12.13
C ASN A 56 19.26 -37.81 -13.38
N ASP A 57 18.40 -38.07 -14.39
CA ASP A 57 18.28 -37.30 -15.65
C ASP A 57 17.10 -36.30 -15.65
N ASP A 58 16.25 -36.31 -14.61
CA ASP A 58 15.09 -35.41 -14.53
C ASP A 58 15.42 -34.14 -13.73
N VAL A 59 14.99 -32.99 -14.25
CA VAL A 59 15.13 -31.68 -13.60
C VAL A 59 13.75 -31.23 -13.12
N SER A 60 13.61 -31.06 -11.81
CA SER A 60 12.37 -30.57 -11.18
C SER A 60 12.58 -29.18 -10.58
N TYR A 61 11.59 -28.30 -10.78
CA TYR A 61 11.58 -26.95 -10.20
C TYR A 61 11.12 -26.99 -8.75
N ILE A 62 11.74 -26.17 -7.91
CA ILE A 62 11.28 -25.92 -6.55
C ILE A 62 10.29 -24.77 -6.58
N ALA A 63 9.01 -25.04 -6.31
CA ALA A 63 7.94 -24.07 -6.43
C ALA A 63 7.80 -23.19 -5.17
N ASN A 64 8.25 -23.66 -4.00
CA ASN A 64 8.10 -22.92 -2.75
C ASN A 64 9.20 -23.20 -1.70
N VAL A 65 9.26 -22.36 -0.67
CA VAL A 65 10.26 -22.43 0.41
C VAL A 65 10.22 -23.76 1.17
N ALA A 66 9.04 -24.35 1.36
CA ALA A 66 8.90 -25.61 2.06
C ALA A 66 9.44 -26.80 1.25
N GLU A 67 9.40 -26.73 -0.08
CA GLU A 67 10.05 -27.69 -0.97
C GLU A 67 11.57 -27.52 -0.96
N TYR A 68 12.07 -26.28 -0.90
CA TYR A 68 13.50 -26.01 -0.72
C TYR A 68 14.02 -26.59 0.60
N GLU A 69 13.34 -26.33 1.72
CA GLU A 69 13.77 -26.82 3.04
C GLU A 69 13.83 -28.35 3.06
N ARG A 70 12.82 -29.01 2.48
CA ARG A 70 12.80 -30.47 2.32
C ARG A 70 13.94 -30.98 1.44
N ALA A 71 14.23 -30.33 0.32
CA ALA A 71 15.33 -30.70 -0.57
C ALA A 71 16.71 -30.47 0.09
N ALA A 72 16.84 -29.42 0.91
CA ALA A 72 18.06 -29.11 1.65
C ALA A 72 18.36 -30.14 2.76
N GLU A 73 17.32 -30.71 3.38
CA GLU A 73 17.42 -31.72 4.45
C GLU A 73 17.81 -33.12 3.93
N GLN A 74 17.51 -33.42 2.66
CA GLN A 74 17.92 -34.68 2.02
C GLN A 74 19.44 -34.67 1.80
N ARG A 75 20.15 -35.42 2.65
CA ARG A 75 21.62 -35.43 2.72
C ARG A 75 22.30 -36.22 1.60
N ASP A 76 21.56 -37.00 0.82
CA ASP A 76 22.10 -37.85 -0.23
C ASP A 76 22.36 -37.03 -1.50
N ALA A 77 23.63 -36.65 -1.69
CA ALA A 77 24.33 -36.28 -2.93
C ALA A 77 23.70 -35.30 -3.95
N ALA A 78 22.54 -34.69 -3.73
CA ALA A 78 21.94 -33.81 -4.73
C ALA A 78 22.60 -32.43 -4.80
N TRP A 79 23.04 -31.85 -3.66
CA TRP A 79 23.59 -30.49 -3.60
C TRP A 79 24.95 -30.43 -2.91
N SER A 80 25.89 -29.69 -3.49
CA SER A 80 27.13 -29.34 -2.80
C SER A 80 26.83 -28.40 -1.61
N ASN A 81 27.74 -28.36 -0.63
CA ASN A 81 27.60 -27.42 0.50
C ASN A 81 27.63 -25.95 0.04
N SER A 82 28.41 -25.62 -1.00
CA SER A 82 28.44 -24.27 -1.58
C SER A 82 27.12 -23.89 -2.25
N ASP A 83 26.43 -24.83 -2.90
CA ASP A 83 25.13 -24.56 -3.54
C ASP A 83 24.04 -24.37 -2.49
N ARG A 84 24.07 -25.18 -1.42
CA ARG A 84 23.21 -24.99 -0.24
C ARG A 84 23.39 -23.61 0.37
N GLU A 85 24.64 -23.18 0.59
CA GLU A 85 24.95 -21.87 1.15
C GLU A 85 24.46 -20.72 0.25
N ARG A 86 24.74 -20.77 -1.06
CA ARG A 86 24.28 -19.74 -2.01
C ARG A 86 22.75 -19.66 -2.08
N ALA A 87 22.06 -20.79 -2.17
CA ALA A 87 20.60 -20.82 -2.22
C ALA A 87 19.97 -20.33 -0.91
N SER A 88 20.53 -20.71 0.24
CA SER A 88 20.11 -20.22 1.55
C SER A 88 20.28 -18.69 1.64
N ASP A 89 21.38 -18.17 1.10
CA ASP A 89 21.65 -16.74 1.06
C ASP A 89 20.68 -15.96 0.19
N VAL A 90 20.31 -16.51 -0.97
CA VAL A 90 19.29 -15.94 -1.86
C VAL A 90 17.93 -15.90 -1.17
N LEU A 91 17.51 -17.01 -0.53
CA LEU A 91 16.25 -17.09 0.21
C LEU A 91 16.22 -16.14 1.40
N ARG A 92 17.32 -16.04 2.14
CA ARG A 92 17.47 -15.09 3.26
C ARG A 92 17.30 -13.64 2.79
N ARG A 93 17.94 -13.27 1.68
CA ARG A 93 17.79 -11.92 1.09
C ARG A 93 16.39 -11.68 0.55
N ALA A 94 15.79 -12.65 -0.13
CA ALA A 94 14.43 -12.55 -0.64
C ALA A 94 13.41 -12.38 0.49
N ARG A 95 13.55 -13.15 1.58
CA ARG A 95 12.73 -13.02 2.79
C ARG A 95 12.89 -11.65 3.45
N ALA A 96 14.12 -11.19 3.65
CA ALA A 96 14.39 -9.88 4.24
C ALA A 96 13.76 -8.75 3.40
N ARG A 97 13.86 -8.85 2.07
CA ARG A 97 13.24 -7.90 1.14
C ARG A 97 11.71 -7.95 1.19
N ALA A 98 11.11 -9.14 1.22
CA ALA A 98 9.66 -9.29 1.31
C ALA A 98 9.10 -8.74 2.63
N GLU A 99 9.79 -8.97 3.76
CA GLU A 99 9.45 -8.41 5.07
C GLU A 99 9.57 -6.88 5.07
N GLU A 100 10.63 -6.33 4.45
CA GLU A 100 10.82 -4.88 4.32
C GLU A 100 9.75 -4.24 3.43
N GLU A 101 9.43 -4.85 2.29
CA GLU A 101 8.40 -4.38 1.36
C GLU A 101 7.02 -4.43 2.00
N ALA A 102 6.68 -5.51 2.72
CA ALA A 102 5.44 -5.63 3.48
C ALA A 102 5.33 -4.50 4.52
N ALA A 103 6.40 -4.26 5.30
CA ALA A 103 6.45 -3.17 6.27
C ALA A 103 6.32 -1.80 5.58
N ALA A 104 6.93 -1.61 4.41
CA ALA A 104 6.82 -0.38 3.62
C ALA A 104 5.38 -0.15 3.11
N VAL A 105 4.70 -1.19 2.64
CA VAL A 105 3.29 -1.13 2.23
C VAL A 105 2.40 -0.78 3.41
N SER A 106 2.56 -1.42 4.57
CA SER A 106 1.80 -1.09 5.78
C SER A 106 2.00 0.37 6.19
N ARG A 107 3.24 0.88 6.15
CA ARG A 107 3.54 2.31 6.41
C ARG A 107 2.86 3.22 5.39
N ARG A 108 2.89 2.89 4.10
CA ARG A 108 2.24 3.67 3.03
C ARG A 108 0.72 3.70 3.18
N MET A 109 0.10 2.55 3.44
CA MET A 109 -1.34 2.43 3.70
C MET A 109 -1.77 3.26 4.90
N ARG A 110 -1.02 3.19 6.02
CA ARG A 110 -1.30 4.01 7.21
C ARG A 110 -1.22 5.50 6.90
N ARG A 111 -0.18 5.95 6.18
CA ARG A 111 -0.04 7.36 5.76
C ARG A 111 -1.20 7.79 4.85
N ALA A 112 -1.61 6.95 3.90
CA ALA A 112 -2.74 7.22 3.02
C ALA A 112 -4.06 7.34 3.82
N LYS A 113 -4.32 6.40 4.73
CA LYS A 113 -5.49 6.42 5.62
C LYS A 113 -5.54 7.69 6.47
N LEU A 114 -4.41 8.07 7.08
CA LEU A 114 -4.32 9.30 7.87
C LEU A 114 -4.59 10.53 6.99
N ARG A 115 -4.05 10.60 5.76
CA ARG A 115 -4.35 11.70 4.83
C ARG A 115 -5.84 11.79 4.50
N GLY A 116 -6.49 10.67 4.19
CA GLY A 116 -7.94 10.63 3.94
C GLY A 116 -8.75 11.20 5.12
N LEU A 117 -8.43 10.78 6.34
CA LEU A 117 -9.09 11.29 7.54
C LEU A 117 -8.84 12.78 7.80
N ARG A 118 -7.68 13.31 7.39
CA ARG A 118 -7.41 14.76 7.45
C ARG A 118 -8.29 15.52 6.47
N GLU A 119 -8.46 15.03 5.24
CA GLU A 119 -9.35 15.68 4.27
C GLU A 119 -10.82 15.59 4.67
N GLU A 120 -11.26 14.45 5.25
CA GLU A 120 -12.60 14.33 5.83
C GLU A 120 -12.82 15.39 6.92
N ALA A 121 -11.86 15.56 7.84
CA ALA A 121 -11.93 16.59 8.87
C ALA A 121 -12.00 18.02 8.28
N ARG A 122 -11.22 18.31 7.22
CA ARG A 122 -11.28 19.60 6.53
C ARG A 122 -12.63 19.85 5.88
N ARG A 123 -13.18 18.85 5.18
CA ARG A 123 -14.50 18.95 4.56
C ARG A 123 -15.57 19.28 5.61
N ILE A 124 -15.57 18.58 6.75
CA ILE A 124 -16.55 18.82 7.82
C ILE A 124 -16.43 20.24 8.37
N LEU A 125 -15.20 20.73 8.58
CA LEU A 125 -14.95 22.11 9.01
C LEU A 125 -15.45 23.11 7.97
N LEU A 126 -15.15 22.92 6.68
CA LEU A 126 -15.62 23.79 5.59
C LEU A 126 -17.14 23.81 5.47
N GLN A 127 -17.77 22.65 5.47
CA GLN A 127 -19.23 22.54 5.38
C GLN A 127 -19.91 23.17 6.60
N SER A 128 -19.39 22.94 7.80
CA SER A 128 -19.87 23.60 9.00
C SER A 128 -19.69 25.12 8.91
N ALA A 129 -18.59 25.59 8.29
CA ALA A 129 -18.26 27.00 8.21
C ALA A 129 -19.22 27.72 7.28
N HIS A 130 -19.57 27.10 6.15
CA HIS A 130 -20.61 27.61 5.27
C HIS A 130 -21.99 27.67 5.96
N ILE A 131 -22.34 26.69 6.78
CA ILE A 131 -23.60 26.75 7.55
C ILE A 131 -23.58 27.90 8.56
N PHE A 132 -22.49 28.09 9.30
CA PHE A 132 -22.38 29.21 10.23
C PHE A 132 -22.36 30.56 9.51
N GLU A 133 -21.71 30.65 8.35
CA GLU A 133 -21.71 31.86 7.52
C GLU A 133 -23.11 32.21 7.04
N VAL A 134 -23.87 31.23 6.54
CA VAL A 134 -25.24 31.47 6.06
C VAL A 134 -26.20 31.85 7.20
N ARG A 135 -25.98 31.35 8.42
CA ARG A 135 -26.82 31.66 9.59
C ARG A 135 -26.44 32.97 10.28
N ASP A 136 -25.16 33.15 10.55
CA ASP A 136 -24.64 34.18 11.44
C ASP A 136 -23.94 35.33 10.66
N GLY A 137 -23.68 35.15 9.35
CA GLY A 137 -23.01 36.13 8.47
C GLY A 137 -21.54 36.40 8.81
N LEU A 138 -20.89 35.52 9.61
CA LEU A 138 -19.63 35.83 10.30
C LEU A 138 -18.60 34.68 10.33
N PHE A 139 -18.28 34.09 9.19
CA PHE A 139 -17.26 33.08 9.00
C PHE A 139 -16.57 33.25 7.65
N ALA A 140 -15.27 33.57 7.69
CA ALA A 140 -14.34 33.39 6.59
C ALA A 140 -13.02 32.85 7.17
N PHE A 141 -12.46 31.78 6.61
CA PHE A 141 -11.21 31.22 7.14
C PHE A 141 -10.02 32.18 6.97
N ALA A 142 -10.05 33.06 5.97
CA ALA A 142 -9.06 34.11 5.76
C ALA A 142 -9.05 35.17 6.89
N ASP A 143 -10.19 35.40 7.55
CA ASP A 143 -10.36 36.46 8.55
C ASP A 143 -10.43 35.90 9.99
N GLY A 144 -9.63 34.86 10.28
CA GLY A 144 -9.59 34.24 11.61
C GLY A 144 -10.71 33.24 11.88
N GLY A 145 -11.39 32.72 10.85
CA GLY A 145 -12.50 31.76 10.98
C GLY A 145 -12.15 30.48 11.77
N LEU A 146 -10.88 30.05 11.76
CA LEU A 146 -10.42 28.91 12.56
C LEU A 146 -10.54 29.15 14.07
N ASP A 147 -10.26 30.37 14.55
CA ASP A 147 -10.40 30.71 15.97
C ASP A 147 -11.87 30.78 16.38
N ARG A 148 -12.75 31.27 15.50
CA ARG A 148 -14.20 31.24 15.71
C ARG A 148 -14.73 29.81 15.82
N PHE A 149 -14.15 28.85 15.12
CA PHE A 149 -14.52 27.44 15.28
C PHE A 149 -14.14 26.84 16.63
N ARG A 150 -13.04 27.31 17.24
CA ARG A 150 -12.59 26.82 18.55
C ARG A 150 -13.63 27.10 19.64
N SER A 151 -14.37 28.20 19.52
CA SER A 151 -15.42 28.57 20.47
C SER A 151 -16.78 27.89 20.23
N LYS A 152 -16.99 27.19 19.10
CA LYS A 152 -18.25 26.49 18.78
C LYS A 152 -18.38 25.09 19.44
N GLY A 153 -17.44 24.72 20.31
CA GLY A 153 -17.48 23.49 21.10
C GLY A 153 -17.11 22.21 20.34
N VAL A 154 -17.37 21.05 20.94
CA VAL A 154 -17.08 19.73 20.36
C VAL A 154 -17.92 19.52 19.08
N PRO A 155 -17.34 19.02 17.97
CA PRO A 155 -16.01 18.40 17.82
C PRO A 155 -14.89 19.30 17.27
N TYR A 156 -15.16 20.58 17.03
CA TYR A 156 -14.36 21.40 16.13
C TYR A 156 -12.89 21.64 16.54
N PRO A 157 -12.55 21.90 17.82
CA PRO A 157 -11.15 22.06 18.23
C PRO A 157 -10.28 20.84 17.90
N ALA A 158 -10.84 19.63 18.02
CA ALA A 158 -10.13 18.40 17.72
C ALA A 158 -10.02 18.18 16.20
N LEU A 159 -11.07 18.49 15.43
CA LEU A 159 -11.04 18.43 13.97
C LEU A 159 -9.98 19.37 13.38
N ILE A 160 -9.83 20.58 13.94
CA ILE A 160 -8.79 21.54 13.50
C ILE A 160 -7.39 20.95 13.69
N LYS A 161 -7.14 20.27 14.83
CA LYS A 161 -5.87 19.60 15.10
C LYS A 161 -5.60 18.50 14.07
N VAL A 162 -6.62 17.71 13.73
CA VAL A 162 -6.50 16.65 12.71
C VAL A 162 -6.24 17.23 11.32
N ALA A 163 -7.00 18.25 10.92
CA ALA A 163 -6.90 18.92 9.63
C ALA A 163 -5.54 19.59 9.37
N GLY A 164 -4.76 19.87 10.42
CA GLY A 164 -3.40 20.40 10.32
C GLY A 164 -3.33 21.93 10.16
N GLY A 165 -4.37 22.65 10.58
CA GLY A 165 -4.37 24.12 10.73
C GLY A 165 -4.38 24.94 9.43
N ASN A 166 -4.01 24.37 8.28
CA ASN A 166 -4.12 25.04 6.98
C ASN A 166 -5.47 24.69 6.35
N MET A 167 -6.39 25.65 6.37
CA MET A 167 -7.72 25.53 5.74
C MET A 167 -7.75 26.38 4.47
N PRO A 168 -8.32 25.86 3.36
CA PRO A 168 -8.54 26.71 2.20
C PRO A 168 -9.50 27.85 2.56
N PRO A 169 -9.36 29.02 1.93
CA PRO A 169 -10.32 30.10 2.09
C PRO A 169 -11.70 29.62 1.62
N MET A 170 -12.75 30.12 2.27
CA MET A 170 -14.11 29.85 1.81
C MET A 170 -14.40 30.70 0.58
N SER A 171 -15.03 30.09 -0.43
CA SER A 171 -15.53 30.80 -1.58
C SER A 171 -17.02 31.09 -1.44
N SER A 172 -17.44 32.29 -1.82
CA SER A 172 -18.86 32.62 -1.97
C SER A 172 -19.51 31.85 -3.14
N SER A 173 -18.71 31.45 -4.13
CA SER A 173 -19.14 30.64 -5.28
C SER A 173 -19.11 29.13 -5.03
N ASP A 174 -18.84 28.69 -3.79
CA ASP A 174 -18.84 27.26 -3.47
C ASP A 174 -20.26 26.65 -3.69
N PRO A 175 -20.40 25.57 -4.48
CA PRO A 175 -21.69 24.95 -4.76
C PRO A 175 -22.42 24.47 -3.50
N TYR A 176 -21.68 24.01 -2.47
CA TYR A 176 -22.26 23.62 -1.20
C TYR A 176 -22.86 24.83 -0.49
N ARG A 177 -22.15 25.96 -0.45
CA ARG A 177 -22.68 27.21 0.12
C ARG A 177 -23.97 27.65 -0.57
N GLN A 178 -23.99 27.65 -1.91
CA GLN A 178 -25.18 28.01 -2.69
C GLN A 178 -26.37 27.09 -2.38
N SER A 179 -26.13 25.80 -2.13
CA SER A 179 -27.20 24.85 -1.76
C SER A 179 -27.86 25.13 -0.40
N LEU A 180 -27.20 25.90 0.47
CA LEU A 180 -27.68 26.27 1.80
C LEU A 180 -28.50 27.57 1.79
N GLU A 181 -28.35 28.41 0.76
CA GLU A 181 -29.07 29.70 0.67
C GLU A 181 -30.59 29.47 0.64
N GLY A 182 -31.33 30.23 1.45
CA GLY A 182 -32.78 30.12 1.57
C GLY A 182 -33.30 28.87 2.30
N LYS A 183 -32.43 28.01 2.85
CA LYS A 183 -32.87 26.87 3.67
C LYS A 183 -33.38 27.33 5.04
N PRO A 184 -34.44 26.70 5.59
CA PRO A 184 -34.91 27.00 6.94
C PRO A 184 -33.85 26.69 8.00
N ASP A 185 -33.83 27.47 9.09
CA ASP A 185 -32.86 27.31 10.19
C ASP A 185 -32.90 25.91 10.83
N ALA A 186 -34.08 25.29 10.90
CA ALA A 186 -34.24 23.92 11.38
C ALA A 186 -33.50 22.89 10.51
N VAL A 187 -33.46 23.11 9.19
CA VAL A 187 -32.73 22.25 8.25
C VAL A 187 -31.23 22.46 8.44
N LEU A 188 -30.77 23.71 8.51
CA LEU A 188 -29.36 24.05 8.74
C LEU A 188 -28.85 23.48 10.06
N THR A 189 -29.64 23.57 11.13
CA THR A 189 -29.33 23.00 12.43
C THR A 189 -29.24 21.47 12.38
N ARG A 190 -30.17 20.81 11.68
CA ARG A 190 -30.12 19.34 11.49
C ARG A 190 -28.86 18.92 10.73
N THR A 191 -28.55 19.59 9.62
CA THR A 191 -27.33 19.32 8.84
C THR A 191 -26.08 19.52 9.67
N LEU A 192 -26.03 20.61 10.45
CA LEU A 192 -24.90 20.88 11.33
C LEU A 192 -24.72 19.80 12.40
N ASN A 193 -25.81 19.29 12.98
CA ASN A 193 -25.73 18.19 13.94
C ASN A 193 -25.22 16.89 13.29
N GLY A 194 -25.68 16.57 12.07
CA GLY A 194 -25.13 15.44 11.30
C GLY A 194 -23.63 15.57 11.04
N LEU A 195 -23.16 16.79 10.69
CA LEU A 195 -21.72 17.06 10.53
C LEU A 195 -20.94 16.93 11.85
N LYS A 196 -21.55 17.24 13.00
CA LYS A 196 -20.92 17.02 14.31
C LYS A 196 -20.77 15.53 14.61
N GLU A 197 -21.79 14.73 14.35
CA GLU A 197 -21.75 13.28 14.51
C GLU A 197 -20.69 12.64 13.59
N GLU A 198 -20.68 13.03 12.32
CA GLU A 198 -19.66 12.62 11.36
C GLU A 198 -18.26 13.05 11.80
N GLY A 199 -18.13 14.27 12.34
CA GLY A 199 -16.88 14.78 12.91
C GLY A 199 -16.37 13.91 14.05
N MET A 200 -17.25 13.51 14.97
CA MET A 200 -16.88 12.60 16.07
C MET A 200 -16.43 11.23 15.56
N GLU A 201 -17.06 10.70 14.51
CA GLU A 201 -16.66 9.45 13.86
C GLU A 201 -15.26 9.55 13.24
N VAL A 202 -14.98 10.65 12.52
CA VAL A 202 -13.64 10.91 11.96
C VAL A 202 -12.58 10.96 13.05
N LEU A 203 -12.86 11.63 14.17
CA LEU A 203 -11.95 11.69 15.31
C LEU A 203 -11.67 10.30 15.90
N ARG A 204 -12.69 9.46 16.04
CA ARG A 204 -12.52 8.08 16.54
C ARG A 204 -11.64 7.25 15.59
N ARG A 205 -11.93 7.29 14.29
CA ARG A 205 -11.14 6.59 13.26
C ARG A 205 -9.69 7.10 13.19
N TYR A 206 -9.48 8.40 13.38
CA TYR A 206 -8.16 9.01 13.41
C TYR A 206 -7.34 8.54 14.61
N GLN A 207 -7.94 8.53 15.81
CA GLN A 207 -7.26 8.04 17.02
C GLN A 207 -6.88 6.56 16.89
N ALA A 208 -7.76 5.72 16.33
CA ALA A 208 -7.46 4.32 16.07
C ALA A 208 -6.29 4.16 15.07
N ALA A 209 -6.30 4.89 13.96
CA ALA A 209 -5.25 4.85 12.95
C ALA A 209 -3.92 5.49 13.40
N ALA A 210 -3.97 6.39 14.38
CA ALA A 210 -2.78 7.01 14.96
C ALA A 210 -2.08 6.10 15.98
N ARG A 211 -2.79 5.16 16.62
CA ARG A 211 -2.25 4.25 17.65
C ARG A 211 -1.69 2.94 17.10
N GLY A 212 -2.28 2.38 16.04
CA GLY A 212 -1.78 1.16 15.37
C GLY A 212 -0.81 1.51 14.25
#